data_AF-A0A6P0T9Q9-F1
#
_entry.id   AF-A0A6P0T9Q9-F1
#
_cell.length_a   1.000
_cell.length_b   1.000
_cell.length_c   1.000
_cell.angle_alpha   90.00
_cell.angle_beta   90.00
_cell.angle_gamma   90.00
#
_symmetry.space_group_name_H-M   'P 1'
#
loop_
_entity.id
_entity.type
_entity.pdbx_description
1 polymer ?
#
loop_
_entity_poly.entity_id
_entity_poly.type
_entity_poly.pdbx_seq_one_letter_code
_entity_poly.pdbx_strand_id
1 'polypeptide(L)'
;MTHPRPARPRQFWLVSAILQLPSWFEQRFPKTWKRSLFVPMLLLLLFSLPIIITPVEVWQQGVISAVLILIGFLVVHLEQFQTKPQHSEYLHLFLAWLSIITTLRYLHYRTSYTLNFDTWVNAVFSILLYLAELYAIATLLLAYFQTLKLRDRKPIDLNTIPQSAWPAVDIYLPTYNEPIEIVRTTAIAALAIDYPDDKKHVYVLDDGRKYPERREKLNAMCEKVGCTMLVRDNNDHAKAGNINTAMRRTKGDLVMILDCDHIPSRQFLQHTVGFFTDPKVALVQTPHWFYNPDPFERNLFT
;
A
#
# COMPACT_ATOMS: atom_id res chain seq x y z
N MET A 1 -20.18 8.09 -30.00
CA MET A 1 -20.97 9.08 -29.23
C MET A 1 -20.01 9.78 -28.28
N THR A 2 -19.68 11.03 -28.56
CA THR A 2 -18.73 11.85 -27.80
C THR A 2 -19.43 12.39 -26.55
N HIS A 3 -19.06 11.88 -25.37
CA HIS A 3 -19.52 12.48 -24.11
C HIS A 3 -19.08 13.94 -24.05
N PRO A 4 -19.99 14.90 -23.80
CA PRO A 4 -19.60 16.29 -23.62
C PRO A 4 -18.73 16.41 -22.36
N ARG A 5 -17.56 17.04 -22.50
CA ARG A 5 -16.72 17.42 -21.35
C ARG A 5 -17.56 18.31 -20.42
N PRO A 6 -17.62 18.05 -19.11
CA PRO A 6 -18.34 18.94 -18.21
C PRO A 6 -17.73 20.34 -18.30
N ALA A 7 -18.60 21.34 -18.45
CA ALA A 7 -18.21 22.74 -18.46
C ALA A 7 -17.47 23.07 -17.16
N ARG A 8 -16.25 23.65 -17.27
CA ARG A 8 -15.50 24.10 -16.10
C ARG A 8 -16.37 25.14 -15.36
N PRO A 9 -16.74 24.94 -14.09
CA PRO A 9 -17.44 25.96 -13.34
C PRO A 9 -16.56 27.21 -13.26
N ARG A 10 -17.18 28.40 -13.27
CA ARG A 10 -16.49 29.68 -13.03
C ARG A 10 -15.72 29.54 -11.71
N GLN A 11 -14.40 29.34 -11.79
CA GLN A 11 -13.56 29.25 -10.60
C GLN A 11 -13.61 30.60 -9.89
N PHE A 12 -14.21 30.62 -8.71
CA PHE A 12 -14.16 31.79 -7.83
C PHE A 12 -12.71 32.16 -7.58
N TRP A 13 -12.41 33.47 -7.56
CA TRP A 13 -11.04 33.97 -7.38
C TRP A 13 -10.35 33.39 -6.13
N LEU A 14 -11.10 33.18 -5.04
CA LEU A 14 -10.64 32.49 -3.83
C LEU A 14 -10.15 31.06 -4.10
N VAL A 15 -10.89 30.28 -4.88
CA VAL A 15 -10.48 28.93 -5.28
C VAL A 15 -9.20 29.01 -6.12
N SER A 16 -9.11 29.94 -7.07
CA SER A 16 -7.90 30.11 -7.87
C SER A 16 -6.68 30.51 -7.04
N ALA A 17 -6.86 31.35 -6.01
CA ALA A 17 -5.80 31.75 -5.10
C ALA A 17 -5.31 30.57 -4.24
N ILE A 18 -6.22 29.78 -3.67
CA ILE A 18 -5.89 28.59 -2.87
C ILE A 18 -5.16 27.55 -3.73
N LEU A 19 -5.61 27.34 -4.97
CA LEU A 19 -4.97 26.41 -5.89
C LEU A 19 -3.59 26.88 -6.38
N GLN A 20 -3.28 28.17 -6.26
CA GLN A 20 -1.97 28.73 -6.56
C GLN A 20 -1.00 28.68 -5.36
N LEU A 21 -1.50 28.50 -4.12
CA LEU A 21 -0.66 28.43 -2.92
C LEU A 21 0.48 27.38 -3.01
N PRO A 22 0.25 26.14 -3.50
CA PRO A 22 1.33 25.17 -3.69
C PRO A 22 2.43 25.72 -4.61
N SER A 23 2.04 26.29 -5.75
CA SER A 23 3.00 26.84 -6.73
C SER A 23 3.74 28.07 -6.22
N TRP A 24 3.08 28.91 -5.41
CA TRP A 24 3.70 30.05 -4.75
C TRP A 24 4.73 29.61 -3.70
N PHE A 25 4.38 28.61 -2.90
CA PHE A 25 5.29 28.00 -1.91
C PHE A 25 6.51 27.39 -2.60
N GLU A 26 6.32 26.72 -3.74
CA GLU A 26 7.40 26.14 -4.52
C GLU A 26 8.39 27.16 -5.11
N GLN A 27 7.93 28.36 -5.46
CA GLN A 27 8.76 29.44 -5.99
C GLN A 27 9.55 30.14 -4.88
N ARG A 28 8.99 30.23 -3.67
CA ARG A 28 9.56 31.04 -2.58
C ARG A 28 10.56 30.28 -1.69
N PHE A 29 10.43 28.96 -1.55
CA PHE A 29 11.25 28.16 -0.63
C PHE A 29 12.38 27.35 -1.31
N PRO A 30 13.60 27.30 -0.73
CA PRO A 30 14.74 26.57 -1.30
C PRO A 30 14.49 25.08 -1.50
N LYS A 31 15.15 24.46 -2.50
CA LYS A 31 15.10 23.00 -2.78
C LYS A 31 15.45 22.10 -1.58
N THR A 32 16.17 22.61 -0.58
CA THR A 32 16.51 21.91 0.67
C THR A 32 15.30 21.76 1.60
N TRP A 33 14.43 22.78 1.70
CA TRP A 33 13.17 22.70 2.44
C TRP A 33 12.16 21.78 1.75
N LYS A 34 12.21 21.69 0.40
CA LYS A 34 11.41 20.74 -0.39
C LYS A 34 11.68 19.27 -0.04
N ARG A 35 12.87 18.96 0.49
CA ARG A 35 13.23 17.59 0.92
C ARG A 35 12.80 17.27 2.35
N SER A 36 12.47 18.28 3.16
CA SER A 36 12.07 18.13 4.55
C SER A 36 10.74 18.84 4.78
N LEU A 37 9.65 18.30 4.20
CA LEU A 37 8.26 18.72 4.50
C LEU A 37 7.97 18.70 6.02
N PHE A 38 8.80 17.99 6.78
CA PHE A 38 8.86 17.98 8.23
C PHE A 38 9.00 19.35 8.88
N VAL A 39 9.88 20.24 8.38
CA VAL A 39 10.15 21.53 9.05
C VAL A 39 8.95 22.47 8.98
N PRO A 40 8.32 22.71 7.81
CA PRO A 40 7.07 23.47 7.74
C PRO A 40 5.95 22.87 8.58
N MET A 41 5.79 21.54 8.58
CA MET A 41 4.77 20.87 9.39
C MET A 41 5.00 21.06 10.89
N LEU A 42 6.25 20.96 11.36
CA LEU A 42 6.61 21.17 12.76
C LEU A 42 6.35 22.63 13.18
N LEU A 43 6.70 23.60 12.35
CA LEU A 43 6.40 25.01 12.61
C LEU A 43 4.89 25.25 12.68
N LEU A 44 4.12 24.72 11.73
CA LEU A 44 2.66 24.82 11.75
C LEU A 44 2.06 24.20 13.02
N LEU A 45 2.60 23.06 13.49
CA LEU A 45 2.17 22.44 14.75
C LEU A 45 2.48 23.35 15.96
N LEU A 46 3.68 23.94 16.02
CA LEU A 46 4.06 24.87 17.09
C LEU A 46 3.17 26.12 17.10
N PHE A 47 2.87 26.70 15.94
CA PHE A 47 1.93 27.82 15.82
C PHE A 47 0.50 27.46 16.24
N SER A 48 0.16 26.17 16.24
CA SER A 48 -1.16 25.67 16.62
C SER A 48 -1.28 25.37 18.11
N LEU A 49 -0.19 25.47 18.88
CA LEU A 49 -0.20 25.21 20.33
C LEU A 49 -1.25 26.03 21.09
N PRO A 50 -1.44 27.35 20.86
CA PRO A 50 -2.50 28.10 21.52
C PRO A 50 -3.88 27.51 21.23
N ILE A 51 -4.14 27.13 19.97
CA ILE A 51 -5.40 26.48 19.57
C ILE A 51 -5.57 25.12 20.26
N ILE A 52 -4.50 24.44 20.67
CA ILE A 52 -4.59 23.15 21.35
C ILE A 52 -4.87 23.32 22.84
N ILE A 53 -4.15 24.22 23.52
CA ILE A 53 -4.15 24.32 24.98
C ILE A 53 -5.15 25.33 25.55
N THR A 54 -5.63 26.29 24.75
CA THR A 54 -6.52 27.33 25.28
C THR A 54 -7.86 26.70 25.71
N PRO A 55 -8.24 26.82 26.99
CA PRO A 55 -9.55 26.39 27.46
C PRO A 55 -10.61 27.32 26.88
N VAL A 56 -11.69 26.74 26.37
CA VAL A 56 -12.79 27.49 25.76
C VAL A 56 -14.11 26.93 26.29
N GLU A 57 -15.15 27.75 26.21
CA GLU A 57 -16.50 27.30 26.53
C GLU A 57 -17.02 26.31 25.47
N VAL A 58 -18.01 25.49 25.84
CA VAL A 58 -18.53 24.42 24.97
C VAL A 58 -19.05 24.97 23.63
N TRP A 59 -19.73 26.12 23.64
CA TRP A 59 -20.22 26.73 22.40
C TRP A 59 -19.08 27.23 21.51
N GLN A 60 -18.01 27.78 22.10
CA GLN A 60 -16.81 28.22 21.38
C GLN A 60 -16.11 27.03 20.74
N GLN A 61 -16.00 25.91 21.46
CA GLN A 61 -15.50 24.64 20.92
C GLN A 61 -16.39 24.15 19.77
N GLY A 62 -17.71 24.28 19.90
CA GLY A 62 -18.67 23.95 18.83
C GLY A 62 -18.43 24.75 17.57
N VAL A 63 -18.23 26.06 17.69
CA VAL A 63 -17.90 26.95 16.55
C VAL A 63 -16.57 26.55 15.92
N ILE A 64 -15.51 26.34 16.72
CA ILE A 64 -14.19 25.89 16.22
C ILE A 64 -14.34 24.58 15.44
N SER A 65 -15.09 23.61 15.98
CA SER A 65 -15.30 22.31 15.35
C SER A 65 -16.05 22.44 14.02
N ALA A 66 -17.11 23.25 13.96
CA ALA A 66 -17.85 23.51 12.74
C ALA A 66 -16.97 24.16 11.65
N VAL A 67 -16.10 25.11 12.03
CA VAL A 67 -15.14 25.75 11.12
C VAL A 67 -14.11 24.75 10.60
N LEU A 68 -13.53 23.91 11.47
CA LEU A 68 -12.55 22.90 11.06
C LEU A 68 -13.16 21.87 10.11
N ILE A 69 -14.40 21.43 10.37
CA ILE A 69 -15.14 20.52 9.49
C ILE A 69 -15.41 21.18 8.13
N LEU A 70 -15.85 22.44 8.12
CA LEU A 70 -16.10 23.18 6.88
C LEU A 70 -14.81 23.31 6.05
N ILE A 71 -13.68 23.65 6.69
CA ILE A 71 -12.38 23.73 6.03
C ILE A 71 -12.00 22.35 5.47
N GLY A 72 -12.13 21.28 6.25
CA GLY A 72 -11.85 19.92 5.80
C GLY A 72 -12.69 19.52 4.58
N PHE A 73 -13.99 19.78 4.62
CA PHE A 73 -14.91 19.53 3.51
C PHE A 73 -14.51 20.30 2.25
N LEU A 74 -14.16 21.59 2.38
CA LEU A 74 -13.70 22.40 1.26
C LEU A 74 -12.41 21.85 0.66
N VAL A 75 -11.44 21.43 1.48
CA VAL A 75 -10.17 20.87 1.02
C VAL A 75 -10.37 19.55 0.28
N VAL A 76 -11.18 18.63 0.82
CA VAL A 76 -11.53 17.37 0.13
C VAL A 76 -12.25 17.64 -1.19
N HIS A 77 -13.18 18.60 -1.21
CA HIS A 77 -13.86 18.98 -2.43
C HIS A 77 -12.89 19.57 -3.47
N LEU A 78 -11.93 20.39 -3.04
CA LEU A 78 -10.88 20.93 -3.93
C LEU A 78 -9.98 19.84 -4.49
N GLU A 79 -9.65 18.82 -3.69
CA GLU A 79 -8.82 17.69 -4.11
C GLU A 79 -9.47 16.92 -5.28
N GLN A 80 -10.80 16.75 -5.28
CA GLN A 80 -11.53 16.06 -6.37
C GLN A 80 -11.36 16.75 -7.73
N PHE A 81 -11.07 18.06 -7.76
CA PHE A 81 -10.82 18.81 -9.00
C PHE A 81 -9.34 18.93 -9.36
N GLN A 82 -8.42 18.45 -8.51
CA GLN A 82 -6.99 18.47 -8.80
C GLN A 82 -6.57 17.24 -9.60
N THR A 83 -5.95 17.47 -10.76
CA THR A 83 -5.38 16.39 -11.59
C THR A 83 -3.87 16.23 -11.40
N LYS A 84 -3.22 17.11 -10.63
CA LYS A 84 -1.76 17.10 -10.42
C LYS A 84 -1.42 16.36 -9.11
N PRO A 85 -0.62 15.27 -9.16
CA PRO A 85 -0.26 14.50 -7.97
C PRO A 85 0.38 15.35 -6.85
N GLN A 86 1.27 16.27 -7.22
CA GLN A 86 1.97 17.13 -6.27
C GLN A 86 1.03 18.05 -5.47
N HIS A 87 -0.05 18.53 -6.08
CA HIS A 87 -1.01 19.37 -5.38
C HIS A 87 -1.86 18.55 -4.39
N SER A 88 -2.21 17.31 -4.74
CA SER A 88 -2.91 16.39 -3.82
C SER A 88 -2.06 16.06 -2.59
N GLU A 89 -0.73 15.89 -2.73
CA GLU A 89 0.17 15.69 -1.59
C GLU A 89 0.08 16.84 -0.56
N TYR A 90 0.09 18.09 -1.00
CA TYR A 90 -0.03 19.23 -0.08
C TYR A 90 -1.40 19.31 0.61
N LEU A 91 -2.48 19.01 -0.10
CA LEU A 91 -3.83 18.99 0.47
C LEU A 91 -3.98 17.86 1.50
N HIS A 92 -3.46 16.67 1.21
CA HIS A 92 -3.41 15.54 2.15
C HIS A 92 -2.64 15.90 3.43
N LEU A 93 -1.45 16.51 3.31
CA LEU A 93 -0.66 16.94 4.46
C LEU A 93 -1.36 18.01 5.29
N PHE A 94 -2.10 18.91 4.64
CA PHE A 94 -2.91 19.91 5.34
C PHE A 94 -4.08 19.27 6.10
N LEU A 95 -4.76 18.30 5.51
CA LEU A 95 -5.81 17.52 6.18
C LEU A 95 -5.25 16.73 7.37
N ALA A 96 -4.10 16.09 7.22
CA ALA A 96 -3.43 15.39 8.30
C ALA A 96 -3.07 16.36 9.44
N TRP A 97 -2.58 17.56 9.13
CA TRP A 97 -2.30 18.61 10.12
C TRP A 97 -3.55 19.07 10.87
N LEU A 98 -4.66 19.33 10.17
CA LEU A 98 -5.96 19.66 10.79
C LEU A 98 -6.44 18.55 11.74
N SER A 99 -6.30 17.30 11.31
CA SER A 99 -6.66 16.16 12.16
C SER A 99 -5.77 16.09 13.40
N ILE A 100 -4.45 16.25 13.26
CA ILE A 100 -3.51 16.20 14.38
C ILE A 100 -3.82 17.29 15.41
N ILE A 101 -4.13 18.52 14.98
CA ILE A 101 -4.52 19.59 15.91
C ILE A 101 -5.78 19.22 16.68
N THR A 102 -6.80 18.74 15.97
CA THR A 102 -8.07 18.36 16.58
C THR A 102 -7.87 17.23 17.58
N THR A 103 -7.08 16.22 17.22
CA THR A 103 -6.71 15.10 18.08
C THR A 103 -5.90 15.53 19.29
N LEU A 104 -4.92 16.43 19.15
CA LEU A 104 -4.11 16.92 20.28
C LEU A 104 -4.92 17.82 21.22
N ARG A 105 -5.83 18.64 20.68
CA ARG A 105 -6.76 19.45 21.49
C ARG A 105 -7.70 18.55 22.28
N TYR A 106 -8.25 17.52 21.63
CA TYR A 106 -9.04 16.49 22.29
C TYR A 106 -8.23 15.76 23.37
N LEU A 107 -6.99 15.35 23.07
CA LEU A 107 -6.12 14.66 24.02
C LEU A 107 -5.81 15.55 25.22
N HIS A 108 -5.50 16.84 24.99
CA HIS A 108 -5.31 17.81 26.06
C HIS A 108 -6.54 17.92 26.94
N TYR A 109 -7.73 18.06 26.34
CA TYR A 109 -8.99 18.07 27.08
C TYR A 109 -9.20 16.77 27.88
N ARG A 110 -8.97 15.62 27.24
CA ARG A 110 -9.11 14.30 27.83
C ARG A 110 -8.23 14.16 29.07
N THR A 111 -6.94 14.49 28.94
CA THR A 111 -5.94 14.39 30.01
C THR A 111 -6.21 15.39 31.14
N SER A 112 -6.59 16.63 30.81
CA SER A 112 -6.69 17.70 31.79
C SER A 112 -8.02 17.77 32.55
N TYR A 113 -9.12 17.31 31.96
CA TYR A 113 -10.46 17.59 32.52
C TYR A 113 -11.38 16.37 32.70
N THR A 114 -11.07 15.21 32.10
CA THR A 114 -12.05 14.11 32.01
C THR A 114 -11.62 12.80 32.67
N LEU A 115 -10.38 12.72 33.16
CA LEU A 115 -9.92 11.56 33.93
C LEU A 115 -10.55 11.59 35.32
N ASN A 116 -11.28 10.54 35.67
CA ASN A 116 -11.93 10.42 36.98
C ASN A 116 -11.14 9.43 37.85
N PHE A 117 -10.61 9.94 38.97
CA PHE A 117 -9.85 9.16 39.95
C PHE A 117 -10.53 9.11 41.33
N ASP A 118 -11.83 9.43 41.39
CA ASP A 118 -12.58 9.52 42.66
C ASP A 118 -12.69 8.18 43.38
N THR A 119 -12.77 7.08 42.62
CA THR A 119 -12.76 5.70 43.12
C THR A 119 -11.78 4.85 42.34
N TRP A 120 -11.31 3.76 42.95
CA TRP A 120 -10.37 2.84 42.29
C TRP A 120 -10.97 2.19 41.03
N VAL A 121 -12.28 1.92 41.01
CA VAL A 121 -12.99 1.38 39.84
C VAL A 121 -13.01 2.40 38.70
N ASN A 122 -13.38 3.65 39.00
CA ASN A 122 -13.36 4.74 38.02
C ASN A 122 -11.95 4.99 37.48
N ALA A 123 -10.94 4.94 38.36
CA ALA A 123 -9.54 5.09 37.98
C ALA A 123 -9.11 4.00 36.99
N VAL A 124 -9.43 2.74 37.28
CA VAL A 124 -9.09 1.61 36.39
C VAL A 124 -9.72 1.80 35.01
N PHE A 125 -11.03 2.04 34.93
CA PHE A 125 -11.69 2.21 33.63
C PHE A 125 -11.27 3.49 32.90
N SER A 126 -11.02 4.58 33.63
CA SER A 126 -10.49 5.83 33.05
C SER A 126 -9.11 5.62 32.44
N ILE A 127 -8.22 4.91 33.12
CA ILE A 127 -6.87 4.60 32.62
C ILE A 127 -6.96 3.65 31.43
N LEU A 128 -7.77 2.58 31.51
CA LEU A 128 -7.91 1.64 30.40
C LEU A 128 -8.43 2.33 29.13
N LEU A 129 -9.47 3.15 29.26
CA LEU A 129 -10.01 3.91 28.13
C LEU A 129 -8.95 4.90 27.59
N TYR A 130 -8.26 5.62 28.47
CA TYR A 130 -7.22 6.56 28.07
C TYR A 130 -6.05 5.88 27.33
N LEU A 131 -5.62 4.69 27.77
CA LEU A 131 -4.58 3.91 27.08
C LEU A 131 -5.06 3.41 25.72
N ALA A 132 -6.32 2.98 25.59
CA ALA A 132 -6.91 2.60 24.32
C ALA A 132 -6.97 3.79 23.34
N GLU A 133 -7.32 4.98 23.84
CA GLU A 133 -7.34 6.21 23.06
C GLU A 133 -5.92 6.63 22.63
N LEU A 134 -4.93 6.56 23.54
CA LEU A 134 -3.53 6.81 23.19
C LEU A 134 -3.01 5.83 22.13
N TYR A 135 -3.41 4.56 22.20
CA TYR A 135 -3.09 3.58 21.18
C TYR A 135 -3.71 3.95 19.82
N ALA A 136 -4.99 4.34 19.80
CA ALA A 136 -5.66 4.79 18.57
C ALA A 136 -5.02 6.06 17.98
N ILE A 137 -4.58 7.00 18.83
CA ILE A 137 -3.85 8.19 18.38
C ILE A 137 -2.48 7.80 17.82
N ALA A 138 -1.77 6.87 18.44
CA ALA A 138 -0.48 6.39 17.95
C ALA A 138 -0.62 5.70 16.58
N THR A 139 -1.64 4.85 16.38
CA THR A 139 -1.90 4.21 15.08
C THR A 139 -2.29 5.24 14.01
N LEU A 140 -3.08 6.26 14.35
CA LEU A 140 -3.39 7.38 13.46
C LEU A 140 -2.12 8.14 13.01
N LEU A 141 -1.24 8.48 13.94
CA LEU A 141 0.01 9.17 13.63
C LEU A 141 0.94 8.32 12.75
N LEU A 142 1.01 7.00 13.00
CA LEU A 142 1.75 6.06 12.16
C LEU A 142 1.15 5.97 10.75
N ALA A 143 -0.18 5.96 10.61
CA ALA A 143 -0.84 5.95 9.31
C ALA A 143 -0.55 7.24 8.51
N TYR A 144 -0.54 8.40 9.17
CA TYR A 144 -0.11 9.65 8.52
C TYR A 144 1.35 9.59 8.11
N PHE A 145 2.23 9.09 8.99
CA PHE A 145 3.65 8.93 8.67
C PHE A 145 3.88 8.05 7.43
N GLN A 146 3.14 6.93 7.31
CA GLN A 146 3.21 6.03 6.17
C GLN A 146 2.70 6.65 4.87
N THR A 147 1.76 7.60 4.95
CA THR A 147 1.13 8.25 3.79
C THR A 147 1.68 9.64 3.46
N LEU A 148 2.72 10.11 4.17
CA LEU A 148 3.33 11.44 3.94
C LEU A 148 3.79 11.66 2.50
N LYS A 149 4.22 10.58 1.85
CA LYS A 149 4.67 10.63 0.46
C LYS A 149 4.33 9.35 -0.27
N LEU A 150 3.30 9.41 -1.10
CA LEU A 150 2.98 8.34 -2.04
C LEU A 150 4.06 8.33 -3.13
N ARG A 151 4.74 7.19 -3.28
CA ARG A 151 5.74 7.01 -4.34
C ARG A 151 5.09 6.38 -5.55
N ASP A 152 4.79 7.19 -6.55
CA ASP A 152 4.43 6.69 -7.87
C ASP A 152 5.70 6.23 -8.61
N ARG A 153 5.88 4.91 -8.72
CA ARG A 153 7.01 4.30 -9.41
C ARG A 153 6.52 3.78 -10.76
N LYS A 154 7.05 4.37 -11.83
CA LYS A 154 6.80 3.88 -13.18
C LYS A 154 7.71 2.69 -13.49
N PRO A 155 7.21 1.65 -14.20
CA PRO A 155 8.05 0.59 -14.71
C PRO A 155 9.20 1.15 -15.56
N ILE A 156 10.34 0.46 -15.51
CA ILE A 156 11.48 0.74 -16.39
C ILE A 156 11.22 0.02 -17.70
N ASP A 157 11.29 0.74 -18.82
CA ASP A 157 11.07 0.17 -20.15
C ASP A 157 12.24 -0.76 -20.53
N LEU A 158 11.98 -2.07 -20.51
CA LEU A 158 13.00 -3.08 -20.85
C LEU A 158 13.46 -3.01 -22.31
N ASN A 159 12.69 -2.40 -23.21
CA ASN A 159 13.13 -2.23 -24.61
C ASN A 159 14.36 -1.32 -24.73
N THR A 160 14.63 -0.52 -23.69
CA THR A 160 15.86 0.30 -23.62
C THR A 160 17.10 -0.51 -23.22
N ILE A 161 16.93 -1.77 -22.80
CA ILE A 161 17.99 -2.65 -22.32
C ILE A 161 18.13 -3.83 -23.28
N PRO A 162 19.34 -4.15 -23.77
CA PRO A 162 19.51 -5.28 -24.66
C PRO A 162 19.07 -6.59 -23.98
N GLN A 163 18.32 -7.43 -24.69
CA GLN A 163 17.77 -8.69 -24.17
C GLN A 163 18.86 -9.63 -23.61
N SER A 164 20.10 -9.55 -24.11
CA SER A 164 21.23 -10.30 -23.58
C SER A 164 21.54 -9.98 -22.10
N ALA A 165 21.28 -8.74 -21.66
CA ALA A 165 21.49 -8.29 -20.29
C ALA A 165 20.30 -8.57 -19.34
N TRP A 166 19.18 -9.08 -19.87
CA TRP A 166 18.02 -9.41 -19.03
C TRP A 166 18.36 -10.60 -18.10
N PRO A 167 18.00 -10.54 -16.80
CA PRO A 167 18.30 -11.62 -15.85
C PRO A 167 17.48 -12.89 -16.15
N ALA A 168 18.02 -14.06 -15.81
CA ALA A 168 17.23 -15.28 -15.76
C ALA A 168 16.27 -15.26 -14.56
N VAL A 169 15.04 -15.73 -14.74
CA VAL A 169 13.98 -15.70 -13.72
C VAL A 169 13.44 -17.10 -13.48
N ASP A 170 13.54 -17.56 -12.24
CA ASP A 170 12.85 -18.76 -11.77
C ASP A 170 11.49 -18.38 -11.21
N ILE A 171 10.42 -18.90 -11.80
CA ILE A 171 9.04 -18.67 -11.38
C ILE A 171 8.59 -19.86 -10.52
N TYR A 172 8.33 -19.62 -9.25
CA TYR A 172 7.92 -20.64 -8.30
C TYR A 172 6.42 -20.60 -8.04
N LEU A 173 5.79 -21.77 -8.11
CA LEU A 173 4.39 -22.01 -7.80
C LEU A 173 4.31 -23.02 -6.65
N PRO A 174 4.39 -22.60 -5.38
CA PRO A 174 4.26 -23.48 -4.23
C PRO A 174 2.82 -24.00 -4.11
N THR A 175 2.68 -25.32 -3.94
CA THR A 175 1.38 -25.98 -3.78
C THR A 175 1.43 -27.01 -2.66
N TYR A 176 0.31 -27.19 -1.97
CA TYR A 176 0.12 -28.21 -0.93
C TYR A 176 -1.05 -29.15 -1.26
N ASN A 177 -2.27 -28.63 -1.37
CA ASN A 177 -3.49 -29.42 -1.59
C ASN A 177 -4.42 -28.80 -2.64
N GLU A 178 -3.98 -27.76 -3.34
CA GLU A 178 -4.79 -27.06 -4.34
C GLU A 178 -5.19 -28.03 -5.47
N PRO A 179 -6.42 -27.93 -6.01
CA PRO A 179 -6.83 -28.67 -7.19
C PRO A 179 -5.87 -28.49 -8.36
N ILE A 180 -5.61 -29.57 -9.11
CA ILE A 180 -4.64 -29.57 -10.21
C ILE A 180 -4.99 -28.53 -11.28
N GLU A 181 -6.28 -28.32 -11.56
CA GLU A 181 -6.72 -27.33 -12.55
C GLU A 181 -6.38 -25.88 -12.14
N ILE A 182 -6.36 -25.58 -10.83
CA ILE A 182 -5.93 -24.26 -10.33
C ILE A 182 -4.43 -24.09 -10.59
N VAL A 183 -3.61 -25.06 -10.16
CA VAL A 183 -2.16 -25.05 -10.39
C VAL A 183 -1.84 -24.97 -11.89
N ARG A 184 -2.56 -25.74 -12.71
CA ARG A 184 -2.40 -25.79 -14.16
C ARG A 184 -2.68 -24.44 -14.81
N THR A 185 -3.75 -23.77 -14.40
CA THR A 185 -4.12 -22.46 -14.95
C THR A 185 -3.00 -21.44 -14.70
N THR A 186 -2.49 -21.38 -13.48
CA THR A 186 -1.41 -20.47 -13.10
C THR A 186 -0.08 -20.85 -13.78
N ALA A 187 0.24 -22.14 -13.90
CA ALA A 187 1.43 -22.61 -14.59
C ALA A 187 1.43 -22.24 -16.08
N ILE A 188 0.30 -22.42 -16.77
CA ILE A 188 0.15 -22.02 -18.18
C ILE A 188 0.33 -20.50 -18.34
N ALA A 189 -0.28 -19.72 -17.45
CA ALA A 189 -0.13 -18.27 -17.48
C ALA A 189 1.31 -17.82 -17.22
N ALA A 190 2.00 -18.47 -16.28
CA ALA A 190 3.41 -18.21 -16.00
C ALA A 190 4.32 -18.53 -17.20
N LEU A 191 4.06 -19.64 -17.91
CA LEU A 191 4.77 -19.97 -19.16
C LEU A 191 4.48 -18.96 -20.27
N ALA A 192 3.27 -18.41 -20.33
CA ALA A 192 2.85 -17.42 -21.32
C ALA A 192 3.32 -15.99 -21.06
N ILE A 193 4.11 -15.75 -19.99
CA ILE A 193 4.72 -14.44 -19.74
C ILE A 193 5.64 -14.06 -20.90
N ASP A 194 5.53 -12.80 -21.34
CA ASP A 194 6.30 -12.22 -22.43
C ASP A 194 7.74 -11.97 -21.97
N TYR A 195 8.56 -13.02 -21.98
CA TYR A 195 9.96 -13.03 -21.59
C TYR A 195 10.69 -14.16 -22.35
N PRO A 196 12.00 -14.06 -22.61
CA PRO A 196 12.72 -15.05 -23.41
C PRO A 196 12.64 -16.44 -22.78
N ASP A 197 12.31 -17.46 -23.59
CA ASP A 197 12.07 -18.83 -23.09
C ASP A 197 13.33 -19.47 -22.48
N ASP A 198 14.51 -19.04 -22.90
CA ASP A 198 15.80 -19.46 -22.33
C ASP A 198 16.12 -18.77 -20.98
N LYS A 199 15.35 -17.75 -20.59
CA LYS A 199 15.55 -16.94 -19.39
C LYS A 199 14.38 -16.99 -18.41
N LYS A 200 13.32 -17.74 -18.69
CA LYS A 200 12.23 -18.00 -17.72
C LYS A 200 12.10 -19.50 -17.50
N HIS A 201 12.03 -19.91 -16.24
CA HIS A 201 11.82 -21.30 -15.88
C HIS A 201 10.70 -21.41 -14.85
N VAL A 202 9.70 -22.23 -15.16
CA VAL A 202 8.51 -22.38 -14.31
C VAL A 202 8.64 -23.66 -13.48
N TYR A 203 8.59 -23.52 -12.17
CA TYR A 203 8.70 -24.61 -11.20
C TYR A 203 7.44 -24.72 -10.34
N VAL A 204 6.80 -25.89 -10.36
CA VAL A 204 5.72 -26.24 -9.43
C VAL A 204 6.34 -26.92 -8.21
N LEU A 205 6.25 -26.29 -7.04
CA LEU A 205 6.88 -26.78 -5.82
C LEU A 205 5.84 -27.54 -4.98
N ASP A 206 5.77 -28.86 -5.12
CA ASP A 206 4.75 -29.68 -4.45
C ASP A 206 5.18 -30.15 -3.06
N ASP A 207 4.51 -29.62 -2.03
CA ASP A 207 4.67 -30.03 -0.64
C ASP A 207 3.55 -30.99 -0.18
N GLY A 208 2.65 -31.36 -1.10
CA GLY A 208 1.48 -32.22 -0.88
C GLY A 208 1.74 -33.71 -0.69
N ARG A 209 2.81 -34.09 0.03
CA ARG A 209 3.27 -35.50 0.18
C ARG A 209 2.18 -36.45 0.69
N LYS A 210 1.23 -35.96 1.48
CA LYS A 210 0.09 -36.73 1.99
C LYS A 210 -0.91 -37.15 0.91
N TYR A 211 -0.79 -36.62 -0.31
CA TYR A 211 -1.70 -36.84 -1.43
C TYR A 211 -0.94 -37.47 -2.62
N PRO A 212 -0.48 -38.73 -2.52
CA PRO A 212 0.37 -39.36 -3.55
C PRO A 212 -0.30 -39.43 -4.92
N GLU A 213 -1.60 -39.75 -4.99
CA GLU A 213 -2.34 -39.77 -6.26
C GLU A 213 -2.43 -38.39 -6.91
N ARG A 214 -2.58 -37.34 -6.10
CA ARG A 214 -2.56 -35.95 -6.59
C ARG A 214 -1.18 -35.61 -7.12
N ARG A 215 -0.12 -35.98 -6.41
CA ARG A 215 1.28 -35.74 -6.80
C ARG A 215 1.61 -36.37 -8.14
N GLU A 216 1.18 -37.61 -8.37
CA GLU A 216 1.37 -38.29 -9.66
C GLU A 216 0.68 -37.56 -10.81
N LYS A 217 -0.60 -37.21 -10.63
CA LYS A 217 -1.37 -36.44 -11.62
C LYS A 217 -0.79 -35.04 -11.84
N LEU A 218 -0.28 -34.40 -10.78
CA LEU A 218 0.38 -33.11 -10.86
C LEU A 218 1.69 -33.19 -11.63
N ASN A 219 2.49 -34.24 -11.42
CA ASN A 219 3.71 -34.48 -12.18
C ASN A 219 3.41 -34.65 -13.68
N ALA A 220 2.42 -35.49 -14.01
CA ALA A 220 1.98 -35.69 -15.39
C ALA A 220 1.45 -34.40 -16.03
N MET A 221 0.77 -33.54 -15.25
CA MET A 221 0.36 -32.22 -15.71
C MET A 221 1.56 -31.33 -16.02
N CYS A 222 2.55 -31.29 -15.13
CA CYS A 222 3.76 -30.49 -15.31
C CYS A 222 4.52 -30.90 -16.59
N GLU A 223 4.72 -32.21 -16.80
CA GLU A 223 5.35 -32.76 -18.00
C GLU A 223 4.59 -32.39 -19.28
N LYS A 224 3.25 -32.48 -19.25
CA LYS A 224 2.40 -32.14 -20.41
C LYS A 224 2.41 -30.65 -20.75
N VAL A 225 2.47 -29.79 -19.73
CA VAL A 225 2.44 -28.32 -19.89
C VAL A 225 3.84 -27.75 -20.18
N GLY A 226 4.90 -28.46 -19.79
CA GLY A 226 6.29 -28.02 -19.99
C GLY A 226 6.86 -27.23 -18.82
N CYS A 227 6.38 -27.46 -17.60
CA CYS A 227 6.98 -26.92 -16.37
C CYS A 227 7.63 -28.03 -15.53
N THR A 228 8.52 -27.65 -14.61
CA THR A 228 9.27 -28.62 -13.80
C THR A 228 8.63 -28.77 -12.43
N MET A 229 8.30 -30.00 -12.02
CA MET A 229 7.88 -30.25 -10.65
C MET A 229 9.10 -30.45 -9.75
N LEU A 230 9.13 -29.78 -8.60
CA LEU A 230 10.10 -30.00 -7.54
C LEU A 230 9.40 -30.49 -6.28
N VAL A 231 9.98 -31.51 -5.66
CA VAL A 231 9.52 -32.09 -4.39
C VAL A 231 10.67 -32.19 -3.40
N ARG A 232 10.32 -32.37 -2.13
CA ARG A 232 11.26 -32.62 -1.03
C ARG A 232 10.78 -33.74 -0.12
N ASP A 233 11.71 -34.25 0.68
CA ASP A 233 11.50 -35.44 1.51
C ASP A 233 10.96 -35.14 2.93
N ASN A 234 10.76 -33.87 3.26
CA ASN A 234 10.19 -33.40 4.53
C ASN A 234 9.18 -32.26 4.29
N ASN A 235 8.46 -31.85 5.33
CA ASN A 235 7.53 -30.71 5.30
C ASN A 235 7.98 -29.58 6.24
N ASP A 236 9.26 -29.52 6.59
CA ASP A 236 9.79 -28.57 7.58
C ASP A 236 9.58 -27.12 7.10
N HIS A 237 9.20 -26.22 8.00
CA HIS A 237 8.97 -24.80 7.68
C HIS A 237 7.95 -24.51 6.55
N ALA A 238 7.04 -25.45 6.23
CA ALA A 238 5.94 -25.29 5.28
C ALA A 238 6.37 -24.60 3.96
N LYS A 239 5.62 -23.58 3.50
CA LYS A 239 5.89 -22.83 2.26
C LYS A 239 7.31 -22.27 2.19
N ALA A 240 7.84 -21.73 3.29
CA ALA A 240 9.19 -21.17 3.32
C ALA A 240 10.26 -22.26 3.14
N GLY A 241 10.09 -23.42 3.77
CA GLY A 241 11.00 -24.56 3.59
C GLY A 241 10.96 -25.13 2.17
N ASN A 242 9.78 -25.15 1.56
CA ASN A 242 9.59 -25.56 0.16
C ASN A 242 10.35 -24.64 -0.80
N ILE A 243 10.16 -23.32 -0.70
CA ILE A 243 10.86 -22.30 -1.50
C ILE A 243 12.37 -22.37 -1.29
N ASN A 244 12.84 -22.42 -0.04
CA ASN A 244 14.28 -22.52 0.26
C ASN A 244 14.92 -23.78 -0.33
N THR A 245 14.17 -24.87 -0.44
CA THR A 245 14.66 -26.09 -1.08
C THR A 245 14.77 -25.94 -2.60
N ALA A 246 13.80 -25.27 -3.22
CA ALA A 246 13.86 -24.95 -4.64
C ALA A 246 15.04 -24.02 -4.98
N MET A 247 15.25 -22.96 -4.19
CA MET A 247 16.37 -22.01 -4.40
C MET A 247 17.75 -22.67 -4.36
N ARG A 248 17.91 -23.81 -3.68
CA ARG A 248 19.17 -24.58 -3.68
C ARG A 248 19.35 -25.45 -4.92
N ARG A 249 18.30 -25.66 -5.71
CA ARG A 249 18.26 -26.57 -6.86
C ARG A 249 18.11 -25.85 -8.20
N THR A 250 17.69 -24.59 -8.19
CA THR A 250 17.56 -23.75 -9.39
C THR A 250 18.65 -22.67 -9.42
N LYS A 251 18.76 -21.93 -10.53
CA LYS A 251 19.92 -21.07 -10.83
C LYS A 251 19.55 -19.71 -11.44
N GLY A 252 18.28 -19.33 -11.44
CA GLY A 252 17.85 -18.02 -11.91
C GLY A 252 18.48 -16.89 -11.10
N ASP A 253 18.77 -15.78 -11.77
CA ASP A 253 19.29 -14.56 -11.12
C ASP A 253 18.24 -13.93 -10.21
N LEU A 254 16.96 -14.05 -10.60
CA LEU A 254 15.80 -13.57 -9.86
C LEU A 254 14.81 -14.72 -9.58
N VAL A 255 14.06 -14.58 -8.49
CA VAL A 255 12.97 -15.49 -8.13
C VAL A 255 11.65 -14.73 -8.13
N MET A 256 10.68 -15.21 -8.88
CA MET A 256 9.29 -14.75 -8.85
C MET A 256 8.43 -15.79 -8.13
N ILE A 257 7.76 -15.39 -7.05
CA ILE A 257 6.92 -16.30 -6.26
C ILE A 257 5.46 -15.98 -6.52
N LEU A 258 4.70 -16.98 -6.96
CA LEU A 258 3.26 -16.91 -7.13
C LEU A 258 2.60 -17.98 -6.26
N ASP A 259 1.53 -17.66 -5.55
CA ASP A 259 0.64 -18.74 -5.07
C ASP A 259 -0.04 -19.40 -6.27
N CYS A 260 -0.47 -20.65 -6.10
CA CYS A 260 -1.03 -21.42 -7.21
C CYS A 260 -2.36 -20.88 -7.74
N ASP A 261 -3.01 -19.96 -7.03
CA ASP A 261 -4.22 -19.24 -7.43
C ASP A 261 -3.95 -17.80 -7.90
N HIS A 262 -2.71 -17.32 -7.85
CA HIS A 262 -2.31 -16.00 -8.37
C HIS A 262 -1.83 -16.10 -9.83
N ILE A 263 -2.77 -15.98 -10.75
CA ILE A 263 -2.55 -16.04 -12.20
C ILE A 263 -1.85 -14.74 -12.67
N PRO A 264 -0.59 -14.79 -13.16
CA PRO A 264 0.13 -13.59 -13.57
C PRO A 264 -0.38 -13.05 -14.91
N SER A 265 -0.21 -11.74 -15.12
CA SER A 265 -0.41 -11.14 -16.44
C SER A 265 0.82 -11.36 -17.33
N ARG A 266 0.62 -11.39 -18.65
CA ARG A 266 1.73 -11.62 -19.61
C ARG A 266 2.86 -10.60 -19.51
N GLN A 267 2.54 -9.38 -19.10
CA GLN A 267 3.49 -8.26 -19.00
C GLN A 267 4.21 -8.20 -17.64
N PHE A 268 3.99 -9.17 -16.73
CA PHE A 268 4.48 -9.08 -15.35
C PHE A 268 5.99 -8.84 -15.28
N LEU A 269 6.80 -9.65 -15.96
CA LEU A 269 8.26 -9.49 -15.97
C LEU A 269 8.70 -8.20 -16.68
N GLN A 270 8.02 -7.82 -17.77
CA GLN A 270 8.28 -6.57 -18.49
C GLN A 270 8.16 -5.32 -17.59
N HIS A 271 7.29 -5.37 -16.58
CA HIS A 271 7.07 -4.25 -15.66
C HIS A 271 7.82 -4.36 -14.32
N THR A 272 8.52 -5.46 -14.06
CA THR A 272 9.12 -5.71 -12.74
C THR A 272 10.62 -5.90 -12.77
N VAL A 273 11.18 -6.67 -13.72
CA VAL A 273 12.61 -7.01 -13.71
C VAL A 273 13.51 -5.80 -13.93
N GLY A 274 13.00 -4.77 -14.63
CA GLY A 274 13.75 -3.54 -14.89
C GLY A 274 14.16 -2.81 -13.61
N PHE A 275 13.44 -2.95 -12.50
CA PHE A 275 13.83 -2.33 -11.23
C PHE A 275 15.14 -2.90 -10.66
N PHE A 276 15.51 -4.13 -11.00
CA PHE A 276 16.75 -4.77 -10.55
C PHE A 276 17.99 -4.27 -11.30
N THR A 277 17.86 -3.36 -12.26
CA THR A 277 19.03 -2.65 -12.81
C THR A 277 19.70 -1.74 -11.77
N ASP A 278 18.96 -1.32 -10.74
CA ASP A 278 19.55 -0.69 -9.57
C ASP A 278 20.07 -1.77 -8.62
N PRO A 279 21.40 -1.88 -8.40
CA PRO A 279 21.99 -2.92 -7.55
C PRO A 279 21.57 -2.83 -6.07
N LYS A 280 20.86 -1.76 -5.66
CA LYS A 280 20.30 -1.61 -4.31
C LYS A 280 18.90 -2.22 -4.16
N VAL A 281 18.29 -2.66 -5.25
CA VAL A 281 16.94 -3.24 -5.23
C VAL A 281 17.05 -4.76 -5.04
N ALA A 282 16.46 -5.25 -3.94
CA ALA A 282 16.39 -6.68 -3.63
C ALA A 282 14.97 -7.27 -3.74
N LEU A 283 13.93 -6.41 -3.80
CA LEU A 283 12.54 -6.84 -3.83
C LEU A 283 11.69 -5.87 -4.65
N VAL A 284 10.82 -6.43 -5.49
CA VAL A 284 9.74 -5.72 -6.18
C VAL A 284 8.42 -6.38 -5.79
N GLN A 285 7.62 -5.68 -4.99
CA GLN A 285 6.29 -6.13 -4.59
C GLN A 285 5.24 -5.55 -5.52
N THR A 286 4.31 -6.39 -5.98
CA THR A 286 3.12 -5.96 -6.73
C THR A 286 1.87 -6.03 -5.84
N PRO A 287 0.82 -5.24 -6.11
CA PRO A 287 -0.44 -5.37 -5.38
C PRO A 287 -1.05 -6.76 -5.54
N HIS A 288 -1.71 -7.26 -4.50
CA HIS A 288 -2.57 -8.45 -4.63
C HIS A 288 -3.95 -7.99 -5.07
N TRP A 289 -4.44 -8.57 -6.16
CA TRP A 289 -5.77 -8.28 -6.70
C TRP A 289 -6.54 -9.58 -6.87
N PHE A 290 -7.77 -9.60 -6.35
CA PHE A 290 -8.64 -10.76 -6.36
C PHE A 290 -9.84 -10.49 -7.26
N TYR A 291 -10.22 -11.47 -8.08
CA TYR A 291 -11.37 -11.34 -8.97
C TYR A 291 -12.70 -11.65 -8.26
N ASN A 292 -12.66 -12.38 -7.14
CA ASN A 292 -13.82 -12.69 -6.32
C ASN A 292 -13.85 -11.80 -5.08
N PRO A 293 -15.04 -11.34 -4.66
CA PRO A 293 -15.19 -10.62 -3.39
C PRO A 293 -14.86 -11.55 -2.22
N ASP A 294 -14.46 -10.94 -1.11
CA ASP A 294 -14.31 -11.68 0.14
C ASP A 294 -15.69 -12.08 0.72
N PRO A 295 -15.75 -13.02 1.69
CA PRO A 295 -17.02 -13.48 2.25
C PRO A 295 -17.89 -12.38 2.85
N PHE A 296 -17.33 -11.31 3.41
CA PHE A 296 -18.09 -10.20 3.96
C PHE A 296 -18.71 -9.37 2.84
N GLU A 297 -17.92 -8.94 1.85
CA GLU A 297 -18.42 -8.21 0.68
C GLU A 297 -19.57 -8.97 -0.01
N ARG A 298 -19.36 -10.27 -0.27
CA ARG A 298 -20.37 -11.11 -0.92
C ARG A 298 -21.65 -11.26 -0.10
N ASN A 299 -21.54 -11.47 1.20
CA ASN A 299 -22.70 -11.77 2.05
C ASN A 299 -23.43 -10.50 2.52
N LEU A 300 -22.73 -9.37 2.61
CA LEU A 300 -23.28 -8.07 3.00
C LEU A 300 -23.66 -7.20 1.80
N PHE A 301 -23.36 -7.64 0.57
CA PHE A 301 -23.60 -6.89 -0.67
C PHE A 301 -22.95 -5.50 -0.68
N THR A 302 -21.76 -5.39 -0.07
CA THR A 302 -20.95 -4.16 0.02
C THR A 302 -19.80 -4.18 -0.95
#